data_AF-A0A9X2RVA2-F1
#
_entry.id   AF-A0A9X2RVA2-F1
#
_cell.length_a   1.000
_cell.length_b   1.000
_cell.length_c   1.000
_cell.angle_alpha   90.00
_cell.angle_beta   90.00
_cell.angle_gamma   90.00
#
_symmetry.space_group_name_H-M   'P 1'
#
loop_
_entity.id
_entity.type
_entity.pdbx_description
1 polymer ?
#
loop_
_entity_poly.entity_id
_entity_poly.type
_entity_poly.pdbx_seq_one_letter_code
_entity_poly.pdbx_strand_id
1 'polypeptide(L)'
;MATAKKSSAAKDKAVEVEKRSADGADGTRHEKIFVLAGSSLPEQDGPEHDANKVACVQEALQRGLHPRGDVRLDGVENAADGLSRAYAYSVAMVPSAVDDQPGETTTPRKVIEGEG
;
A
#
# COMPACT_ATOMS: atom_id res chain seq x y z
N MET A 1 26.92 35.54 26.17
CA MET A 1 25.95 34.51 26.61
C MET A 1 24.56 35.00 26.23
N ALA A 2 23.61 34.29 25.63
CA ALA A 2 23.49 32.91 25.18
C ALA A 2 22.51 32.89 23.98
N THR A 3 22.69 31.93 23.08
CA THR A 3 21.87 31.70 21.88
C THR A 3 20.58 30.96 22.24
N ALA A 4 19.41 31.53 21.91
CA ALA A 4 18.12 30.83 22.06
C ALA A 4 17.87 29.90 20.87
N LYS A 5 18.07 28.60 21.07
CA LYS A 5 17.85 27.54 20.08
C LYS A 5 16.37 27.15 20.06
N LYS A 6 15.64 27.60 19.04
CA LYS A 6 14.23 27.23 18.79
C LYS A 6 14.20 25.86 18.09
N SER A 7 13.89 24.79 18.83
CA SER A 7 13.82 23.42 18.27
C SER A 7 12.65 22.58 18.79
N SER A 8 11.47 23.15 19.01
CA SER A 8 10.29 22.37 19.42
C SER A 8 9.42 21.86 18.27
N ALA A 9 9.37 22.55 17.13
CA ALA A 9 8.41 22.25 16.07
C ALA A 9 8.62 20.91 15.32
N ALA A 10 9.82 20.33 15.37
CA ALA A 10 10.11 19.06 14.70
C ALA A 10 9.75 17.83 15.55
N LYS A 11 9.82 17.95 16.89
CA LYS A 11 9.49 16.83 17.81
C LYS A 11 7.99 16.60 17.90
N ASP A 12 7.19 17.67 17.95
CA ASP A 12 5.74 17.54 18.04
C ASP A 12 5.12 16.89 16.79
N LYS A 13 5.67 17.17 15.60
CA LYS A 13 5.22 16.54 14.35
C LYS A 13 5.51 15.04 14.31
N ALA A 14 6.66 14.61 14.84
CA ALA A 14 7.01 13.18 14.88
C ALA A 14 6.03 12.40 15.78
N VAL A 15 5.66 12.97 16.94
CA VAL A 15 4.71 12.37 17.89
C VAL A 15 3.28 12.36 17.34
N GLU A 16 2.88 13.38 16.58
CA GLU A 16 1.56 13.43 15.94
C GLU A 16 1.44 12.42 14.78
N VAL A 17 2.54 12.17 14.06
CA VAL A 17 2.62 11.16 13.00
C VAL A 17 2.61 9.74 13.58
N GLU A 18 3.30 9.50 14.69
CA GLU A 18 3.34 8.20 15.40
C GLU A 18 1.95 7.74 15.87
N LYS A 19 1.05 8.67 16.20
CA LYS A 19 -0.34 8.36 16.60
C LYS A 19 -1.29 8.07 15.44
N ARG A 20 -0.87 8.30 14.18
CA ARG A 20 -1.62 7.86 13.00
C ARG A 20 -1.17 6.45 12.65
N SER A 21 -1.51 5.49 13.51
CA SER A 21 -1.36 4.09 13.16
C SER A 21 -2.08 3.86 11.83
N ALA A 22 -1.38 3.31 10.85
CA ALA A 22 -1.95 2.98 9.57
C ALA A 22 -3.06 1.94 9.80
N ASP A 23 -4.32 2.38 9.84
CA ASP A 23 -5.45 1.45 9.78
C ASP A 23 -5.26 0.55 8.54
N GLY A 24 -5.60 -0.74 8.62
CA GLY A 24 -5.51 -1.67 7.49
C GLY A 24 -4.13 -2.28 7.20
N ALA A 25 -3.22 -2.23 8.18
CA ALA A 25 -1.95 -2.93 8.18
C ALA A 25 -1.99 -4.12 9.16
N ASP A 26 -2.26 -5.33 8.67
CA ASP A 26 -2.03 -6.54 9.47
C ASP A 26 -0.54 -6.89 9.40
N GLY A 27 0.25 -6.31 10.32
CA GLY A 27 1.68 -6.59 10.45
C GLY A 27 2.53 -5.99 9.32
N THR A 28 3.32 -6.82 8.63
CA THR A 28 4.29 -6.42 7.58
C THR A 28 3.70 -6.46 6.16
N ARG A 29 2.37 -6.54 6.04
CA ARG A 29 1.67 -6.70 4.77
C ARG A 29 0.49 -5.73 4.70
N HIS A 30 0.33 -5.11 3.54
CA HIS A 30 -0.89 -4.37 3.20
C HIS A 30 -1.67 -5.18 2.16
N GLU A 31 -2.97 -5.34 2.39
CA GLU A 31 -3.90 -6.01 1.49
C GLU A 31 -4.98 -5.03 1.01
N LYS A 32 -5.35 -5.16 -0.26
CA LYS A 32 -6.43 -4.42 -0.88
C LYS A 32 -7.30 -5.34 -1.73
N ILE A 33 -8.60 -5.31 -1.45
CA ILE A 33 -9.60 -6.12 -2.14
C ILE A 33 -10.34 -5.23 -3.14
N PHE A 34 -10.39 -5.67 -4.40
CA PHE A 34 -11.18 -5.05 -5.46
C PHE A 34 -12.37 -5.95 -5.80
N VAL A 35 -13.58 -5.41 -5.67
CA VAL A 35 -14.81 -6.15 -6.03
C VAL A 35 -15.28 -5.70 -7.40
N LEU A 36 -15.35 -6.63 -8.34
CA LEU A 36 -15.84 -6.41 -9.70
C LEU A 36 -17.19 -7.09 -9.88
N ALA A 37 -18.23 -6.28 -10.06
CA ALA A 37 -19.58 -6.75 -10.30
C ALA A 37 -19.74 -7.33 -11.71
N GLY A 38 -20.29 -8.54 -11.81
CA GLY A 38 -20.58 -9.18 -13.11
C GLY A 38 -19.34 -9.59 -13.90
N SER A 39 -18.19 -9.78 -13.23
CA SER A 39 -16.94 -10.16 -13.87
C SER A 39 -17.02 -11.57 -14.48
N SER A 40 -16.88 -11.67 -15.80
CA SER A 40 -16.52 -12.91 -16.52
C SER A 40 -15.03 -12.94 -16.87
N LEU A 41 -14.22 -12.09 -16.24
CA LEU A 41 -12.81 -11.93 -16.57
C LEU A 41 -12.01 -13.14 -16.09
N PRO A 42 -11.05 -13.64 -16.90
CA PRO A 42 -10.21 -14.77 -16.54
C PRO A 42 -9.41 -14.46 -15.26
N GLU A 43 -9.20 -15.48 -14.42
CA GLU A 43 -8.57 -15.33 -13.10
C GLU A 43 -7.09 -14.93 -13.15
N GLN A 44 -6.43 -15.05 -14.30
CA GLN A 44 -4.96 -15.00 -14.35
C GLN A 44 -4.35 -13.91 -15.25
N ASP A 45 -5.08 -13.23 -16.14
CA ASP A 45 -4.48 -12.20 -17.01
C ASP A 45 -5.53 -11.22 -17.61
N GLY A 46 -6.13 -10.39 -16.76
CA GLY A 46 -6.91 -9.22 -17.17
C GLY A 46 -6.11 -7.90 -17.14
N PRO A 47 -6.37 -6.94 -18.06
CA PRO A 47 -5.71 -5.63 -18.09
C PRO A 47 -5.92 -4.80 -16.81
N GLU A 48 -6.89 -5.18 -15.98
CA GLU A 48 -7.16 -4.57 -14.67
C GLU A 48 -6.12 -4.92 -13.60
N HIS A 49 -5.34 -6.00 -13.76
CA HIS A 49 -4.38 -6.43 -12.73
C HIS A 49 -3.34 -5.35 -12.46
N ASP A 50 -2.78 -4.72 -13.50
CA ASP A 50 -1.72 -3.73 -13.33
C ASP A 50 -2.26 -2.46 -12.66
N ALA A 51 -3.46 -2.04 -13.07
CA ALA A 51 -4.16 -0.93 -12.42
C ALA A 51 -4.45 -1.22 -10.93
N ASN A 52 -4.87 -2.45 -10.62
CA ASN A 52 -5.14 -2.87 -9.25
C ASN A 52 -3.86 -2.97 -8.41
N LYS A 53 -2.76 -3.50 -8.96
CA LYS A 53 -1.43 -3.50 -8.32
C LYS A 53 -0.97 -2.08 -8.01
N VAL A 54 -1.06 -1.17 -8.98
CA VAL A 54 -0.74 0.25 -8.80
C VAL A 54 -1.59 0.88 -7.70
N ALA A 55 -2.90 0.63 -7.72
CA ALA A 55 -3.83 1.16 -6.73
C ALA A 55 -3.62 0.57 -5.32
N CYS A 56 -3.08 -0.65 -5.19
CA CYS A 56 -2.63 -1.24 -3.93
C CYS A 56 -1.41 -0.49 -3.37
N VAL A 57 -0.40 -0.23 -4.20
CA VAL A 57 0.80 0.54 -3.79
C VAL A 57 0.45 1.98 -3.43
N GLN A 58 -0.41 2.62 -4.21
CA GLN A 58 -0.85 4.00 -3.93
C GLN A 58 -1.53 4.12 -2.58
N GLU A 59 -2.41 3.18 -2.23
CA GLU A 59 -3.11 3.20 -0.96
C GLU A 59 -2.17 2.94 0.22
N ALA A 60 -1.24 1.98 0.10
CA ALA A 60 -0.22 1.76 1.11
C ALA A 60 0.59 3.04 1.41
N LEU A 61 1.02 3.75 0.37
CA LEU A 61 1.74 5.02 0.52
C LEU A 61 0.90 6.10 1.20
N GLN A 62 -0.38 6.22 0.83
CA GLN A 62 -1.31 7.18 1.48
C GLN A 62 -1.52 6.87 2.96
N ARG A 63 -1.42 5.60 3.35
CA ARG A 63 -1.49 5.14 4.74
C ARG A 63 -0.17 5.34 5.52
N GLY A 64 0.87 5.92 4.91
CA GLY A 64 2.17 6.10 5.57
C GLY A 64 2.96 4.79 5.72
N LEU A 65 2.77 3.89 4.75
CA LEU A 65 3.50 2.64 4.63
C LEU A 65 4.48 2.76 3.47
N HIS A 66 5.61 2.08 3.57
CA HIS A 66 6.60 1.95 2.51
C HIS A 66 6.55 0.53 1.93
N PRO A 67 5.85 0.32 0.80
CA PRO A 67 5.82 -0.96 0.10
C PRO A 67 7.21 -1.48 -0.29
N ARG A 68 7.35 -2.81 -0.28
CA ARG A 68 8.58 -3.55 -0.58
C ARG A 68 8.31 -4.66 -1.59
N GLY A 69 9.06 -4.62 -2.69
CA GLY A 69 8.94 -5.59 -3.77
C GLY A 69 7.63 -5.46 -4.55
N ASP A 70 7.23 -6.56 -5.18
CA ASP A 70 6.11 -6.60 -6.10
C ASP A 70 4.79 -6.87 -5.39
N VAL A 71 3.71 -6.32 -5.96
CA VAL A 71 2.35 -6.63 -5.53
C VAL A 71 1.94 -7.99 -6.07
N ARG A 72 1.33 -8.82 -5.23
CA ARG A 72 0.86 -10.17 -5.59
C ARG A 72 -0.66 -10.20 -5.59
N LEU A 73 -1.24 -10.96 -6.51
CA LEU A 73 -2.62 -11.40 -6.44
C LEU A 73 -2.66 -12.64 -5.53
N ASP A 74 -3.34 -12.53 -4.40
CA ASP A 74 -3.46 -13.61 -3.41
C ASP A 74 -4.57 -14.59 -3.75
N GLY A 75 -5.60 -14.12 -4.45
CA GLY A 75 -6.71 -14.96 -4.87
C GLY A 75 -7.86 -14.17 -5.46
N VAL A 76 -8.78 -14.92 -6.05
CA VAL A 76 -10.05 -14.43 -6.56
C VAL A 76 -11.15 -15.25 -5.90
N GLU A 77 -12.00 -14.60 -5.13
CA GLU A 77 -13.12 -15.25 -4.45
C GLU A 77 -14.45 -14.71 -4.99
N ASN A 78 -15.51 -15.52 -4.92
CA ASN A 78 -16.84 -15.01 -5.16
C ASN A 78 -17.24 -14.10 -4.00
N ALA A 79 -17.71 -12.90 -4.33
CA ALA A 79 -18.24 -12.00 -3.32
C ALA A 79 -19.56 -12.56 -2.76
N ALA A 80 -19.96 -12.01 -1.61
CA ALA A 80 -21.14 -12.47 -0.87
C ALA A 80 -22.47 -12.38 -1.66
N ASP A 81 -22.50 -11.63 -2.75
CA ASP A 81 -23.66 -11.49 -3.64
C ASP A 81 -23.79 -12.63 -4.68
N GLY A 82 -22.78 -13.50 -4.81
CA GLY A 82 -22.74 -14.60 -5.76
C GLY A 82 -22.63 -14.19 -7.24
N LEU A 83 -22.46 -12.89 -7.53
CA LEU A 83 -22.38 -12.33 -8.87
C LEU A 83 -21.09 -11.54 -9.11
N SER A 84 -20.47 -11.04 -8.04
CA SER A 84 -19.24 -10.28 -8.09
C SER A 84 -18.04 -11.15 -7.75
N ARG A 85 -16.88 -10.77 -8.25
CA ARG A 85 -15.58 -11.37 -7.91
C ARG A 85 -14.75 -10.41 -7.09
N ALA A 86 -14.19 -10.88 -5.99
CA ALA A 86 -13.29 -10.16 -5.11
C ALA A 86 -11.85 -10.59 -5.40
N TYR A 87 -11.01 -9.65 -5.84
CA TYR A 87 -9.60 -9.87 -6.14
C TYR A 87 -8.78 -9.29 -4.99
N ALA A 88 -8.08 -10.15 -4.27
CA ALA A 88 -7.22 -9.76 -3.15
C ALA A 88 -5.80 -9.53 -3.64
N TYR A 89 -5.28 -8.31 -3.48
CA TYR A 89 -3.89 -7.98 -3.79
C TYR A 89 -3.17 -7.60 -2.52
N SER A 90 -1.88 -7.89 -2.46
CA SER A 90 -1.08 -7.48 -1.32
C SER A 90 0.36 -7.17 -1.67
N VAL A 91 0.98 -6.39 -0.78
CA VAL A 91 2.37 -6.00 -0.86
C VAL A 91 3.00 -6.02 0.53
N ALA A 92 4.25 -6.48 0.61
CA ALA A 92 5.03 -6.34 1.84
C ALA A 92 5.27 -4.85 2.10
N MET A 93 5.32 -4.44 3.36
CA MET A 93 5.51 -3.03 3.69
C MET A 93 6.19 -2.84 5.04
N VAL A 94 6.81 -1.67 5.18
CA VAL A 94 7.43 -1.20 6.41
C VAL A 94 6.76 0.12 6.80
N PRO A 95 6.36 0.34 8.06
CA PRO A 95 5.83 1.63 8.48
C PRO A 95 6.87 2.74 8.25
N SER A 96 6.48 3.86 7.65
CA SER A 96 7.41 4.96 7.34
C SER A 96 8.15 5.50 8.56
N ALA A 97 7.59 5.35 9.76
CA ALA A 97 8.20 5.83 11.01
C ALA A 97 9.47 5.06 11.42
N VAL A 98 9.62 3.81 10.98
CA VAL A 98 10.73 2.92 11.36
C VAL A 98 11.57 2.48 10.17
N ASP A 99 11.27 2.99 8.97
CA ASP A 99 11.99 2.63 7.77
C ASP A 99 13.34 3.36 7.67
N ASP A 100 14.42 2.59 7.67
CA ASP A 100 15.79 3.08 7.47
C ASP A 100 16.19 3.15 5.98
N GLN A 101 15.38 2.62 5.08
CA GLN A 101 15.66 2.45 3.66
C GLN A 101 14.53 2.98 2.75
N PRO A 102 14.13 4.26 2.86
CA PRO A 102 13.01 4.81 2.09
C PRO A 102 13.21 4.77 0.57
N GLY A 103 14.46 4.70 0.08
CA GLY A 103 14.77 4.57 -1.36
C GLY A 103 14.37 3.23 -1.98
N GLU A 104 14.22 2.19 -1.16
CA GLU A 104 13.78 0.87 -1.60
C GLU A 104 12.26 0.77 -1.78
N THR A 105 11.54 1.85 -1.46
CA THR A 105 10.09 1.88 -1.57
C THR A 105 9.63 1.62 -3.00
N THR A 106 8.74 0.63 -3.15
CA THR A 106 8.04 0.39 -4.40
C THR A 106 7.06 1.54 -4.62
N THR A 107 7.24 2.26 -5.72
CA THR A 107 6.36 3.37 -6.11
C THR A 107 5.44 2.93 -7.23
N PRO A 108 4.29 3.59 -7.43
CA PRO A 108 3.39 3.31 -8.56
C PRO A 108 4.12 3.28 -9.91
N ARG A 109 5.11 4.15 -10.07
CA ARG A 109 5.95 4.21 -11.27
C ARG A 109 6.79 2.94 -11.47
N LYS A 110 7.40 2.41 -10.40
CA LYS A 110 8.17 1.15 -10.46
C LYS A 110 7.29 -0.04 -10.82
N VAL A 111 6.03 -0.06 -10.40
CA VAL A 111 5.06 -1.12 -10.78
C VAL A 111 4.79 -1.07 -12.28
N ILE A 112 4.58 0.13 -12.84
CA ILE A 112 4.32 0.31 -14.28
C ILE A 112 5.57 0.01 -15.12
N GLU A 113 6.76 0.42 -14.67
CA GLU A 113 8.03 0.25 -15.41
C GLU A 113 8.64 -1.15 -15.29
N GLY A 114 8.28 -1.93 -14.26
CA GLY A 114 8.82 -3.29 -14.02
C GLY A 114 8.19 -4.40 -14.86
N GLU A 115 7.07 -4.13 -15.54
CA GLU A 115 6.37 -5.07 -16.44
C GLU A 115 6.66 -4.82 -17.94
N GLY A 116 7.70 -4.03 -18.25
CA GLY A 116 8.14 -3.70 -19.63
C GLY A 116 9.26 -4.59 -20.17
#